data_AF-A0A8E6B4W4-F1
#
_entry.id   AF-A0A8E6B4W4-F1
#
_cell.length_a   1.000
_cell.length_b   1.000
_cell.length_c   1.000
_cell.angle_alpha   90.00
_cell.angle_beta   90.00
_cell.angle_gamma   90.00
#
_symmetry.space_group_name_H-M   'P 1'
#
loop_
_entity.id
_entity.type
_entity.pdbx_description
1 polymer ?
#
loop_
_entity_poly.entity_id
_entity_poly.type
_entity_poly.pdbx_seq_one_letter_code
_entity_poly.pdbx_strand_id
1 'polypeptide(L)' 'MYHADLQDKIWQEIEPLLLPNEPPRDQRGRSQIPNTMVMCGIFFVLISGLLWEDIPR' A
#
# COMPACT_ATOMS: atom_id res chain seq x y z
N MET A 1 6.33 14.74 8.88
CA MET A 1 6.97 13.41 9.06
C MET A 1 5.83 12.43 9.31
N TYR A 2 5.14 12.02 8.25
CA TYR A 2 4.01 11.10 8.35
C TYR A 2 4.60 9.70 8.21
N HIS A 3 4.41 8.88 9.24
CA HIS A 3 5.04 7.56 9.37
C HIS A 3 4.59 6.67 8.19
N ALA A 4 5.45 6.59 7.18
CA ALA A 4 5.23 5.87 5.93
C ALA A 4 5.34 4.35 6.09
N ASP A 5 5.65 3.88 7.31
CA ASP A 5 5.59 2.48 7.67
C ASP A 5 4.28 2.30 8.42
N LEU A 6 3.26 1.78 7.72
CA LEU A 6 2.09 1.21 8.38
C LEU A 6 2.62 0.26 9.44
N GLN A 7 2.52 0.63 10.72
CA GLN A 7 3.14 -0.11 11.81
C GLN A 7 2.78 -1.59 11.66
N ASP A 8 3.76 -2.49 11.80
CA ASP A 8 3.58 -3.93 11.56
C ASP A 8 2.31 -4.48 12.22
N LYS A 9 1.99 -4.00 13.43
CA LYS A 9 0.77 -4.35 14.17
C LYS A 9 -0.52 -4.03 13.41
N ILE A 10 -0.62 -2.83 12.83
CA ILE A 10 -1.78 -2.39 12.04
C ILE A 10 -1.86 -3.21 10.75
N TRP A 11 -0.71 -3.47 10.10
CA TRP A 11 -0.70 -4.32 8.91
C TRP A 11 -1.19 -5.73 9.21
N GLN A 12 -0.75 -6.34 10.32
CA GLN A 12 -1.20 -7.67 10.74
C GLN A 12 -2.72 -7.77 10.97
N GLU A 13 -3.37 -6.67 11.35
CA GLU A 13 -4.84 -6.62 11.49
C GLU A 13 -5.56 -6.43 10.16
N ILE A 14 -4.96 -5.69 9.22
CA ILE A 14 -5.58 -5.31 7.94
C ILE A 14 -5.33 -6.35 6.85
N GLU A 15 -4.12 -6.92 6.79
CA GLU A 15 -3.71 -7.95 5.83
C GLU A 15 -4.73 -9.08 5.65
N PRO A 16 -5.28 -9.71 6.71
CA PRO A 16 -6.26 -10.78 6.54
C PRO A 16 -7.63 -10.30 5.99
N LEU A 17 -7.92 -9.00 6.05
CA LEU A 17 -9.13 -8.40 5.51
C LEU A 17 -9.00 -8.08 4.01
N LEU A 18 -7.78 -8.06 3.49
CA LEU A 18 -7.55 -7.89 2.06
C LEU A 18 -8.02 -9.15 1.31
N LEU A 19 -8.63 -8.94 0.14
CA LEU A 19 -9.24 -9.99 -0.67
C LEU A 19 -8.24 -11.14 -0.92
N PRO A 20 -8.60 -12.41 -0.66
CA PRO A 20 -7.73 -13.52 -1.01
C PRO A 20 -7.86 -13.80 -2.50
N ASN A 21 -6.80 -13.49 -3.24
CA ASN A 21 -6.32 -14.17 -4.46
C ASN A 21 -5.55 -13.16 -5.29
N GLU A 22 -4.25 -13.01 -5.01
CA GLU A 22 -3.37 -12.45 -6.01
C GLU A 22 -3.33 -13.41 -7.20
N PRO A 23 -3.66 -12.96 -8.41
CA PRO A 23 -3.50 -13.80 -9.59
C PRO A 23 -2.03 -14.25 -9.69
N PRO A 24 -1.78 -15.48 -10.17
CA PRO A 24 -0.42 -16.00 -10.27
C PRO A 24 0.47 -15.02 -11.03
N ARG A 25 1.64 -14.75 -10.45
CA ARG A 25 2.61 -13.76 -10.94
C ARG A 25 2.94 -14.02 -12.40
N ASP A 26 2.56 -13.09 -13.26
CA ASP A 26 3.11 -13.07 -14.61
C ASP A 26 4.57 -12.64 -14.50
N GLN A 27 5.50 -13.48 -14.95
CA GLN A 27 6.95 -13.21 -14.84
C GLN A 27 7.41 -12.12 -15.82
N ARG A 28 6.48 -11.57 -16.60
CA ARG A 28 6.70 -10.56 -17.62
C ARG A 28 6.11 -9.23 -17.14
N GLY A 29 6.94 -8.17 -17.10
CA GLY A 29 6.48 -6.80 -16.81
C GLY A 29 7.12 -6.17 -15.57
N ARG A 30 6.48 -5.12 -15.03
CA ARG A 30 6.96 -4.47 -13.81
C ARG A 30 6.75 -5.39 -12.61
N SER A 31 7.77 -5.50 -11.77
CA SER A 31 7.65 -6.17 -10.47
C SER A 31 6.49 -5.58 -9.68
N GLN A 32 5.67 -6.44 -9.10
CA GLN A 32 4.64 -6.02 -8.16
C GLN A 32 5.29 -5.30 -6.98
N ILE A 33 4.61 -4.25 -6.54
CA ILE A 33 4.98 -3.49 -5.34
C ILE A 33 4.32 -4.19 -4.15
N PRO A 34 5.00 -4.30 -2.99
CA PRO A 34 4.39 -4.89 -1.80
C PRO A 34 3.06 -4.21 -1.43
N ASN A 35 2.05 -4.99 -1.03
CA ASN A 35 0.73 -4.46 -0.66
C ASN A 35 0.81 -3.45 0.51
N THR A 36 1.78 -3.61 1.40
CA THR A 36 2.08 -2.64 2.47
C THR A 36 2.36 -1.25 1.92
N MET A 37 3.22 -1.15 0.90
CA MET A 37 3.58 0.13 0.28
C MET A 37 2.41 0.74 -0.49
N VAL A 38 1.59 -0.07 -1.16
CA VAL A 38 0.36 0.39 -1.81
C VAL A 38 -0.62 0.98 -0.79
N MET A 39 -0.82 0.29 0.33
CA MET A 39 -1.72 0.71 1.40
C MET A 39 -1.25 1.98 2.09
N CYS A 40 0.06 2.15 2.28
CA CYS A 40 0.63 3.42 2.73
C CYS A 40 0.26 4.58 1.79
N GLY A 41 0.35 4.37 0.48
CA GLY A 41 -0.06 5.38 -0.51
C GLY A 41 -1.55 5.72 -0.45
N ILE A 42 -2.41 4.70 -0.31
CA ILE A 42 -3.85 4.88 -0.14
C ILE A 42 -4.17 5.68 1.13
N PHE A 43 -3.59 5.31 2.27
CA PHE A 43 -3.80 6.02 3.53
C PHE A 43 -3.26 7.45 3.50
N PHE A 44 -2.12 7.66 2.85
CA PHE A 44 -1.59 9.01 2.66
C PHE A 44 -2.62 9.90 1.96
N VAL A 45 -3.20 9.46 0.84
CA VAL A 45 -4.24 10.21 0.11
C VAL A 45 -5.47 10.44 0.98
N LEU A 46 -5.97 9.41 1.66
CA LEU A 46 -7.17 9.51 2.49
C LEU A 46 -7.01 10.44 3.70
N ILE A 47 -5.82 10.45 4.33
CA ILE A 47 -5.53 11.28 5.51
C ILE A 47 -5.22 12.72 5.10
N SER A 48 -4.42 12.90 4.05
CA SER A 48 -3.96 14.23 3.63
C SER A 48 -4.97 14.98 2.74
N GLY A 49 -5.86 14.26 2.06
CA GLY A 49 -6.71 14.80 1.00
C GLY A 49 -5.95 15.23 -0.26
N LEU A 50 -4.65 14.96 -0.34
CA LEU A 50 -3.81 15.27 -1.49
C LEU A 50 -4.00 14.25 -2.61
N LEU A 51 -3.82 14.69 -3.85
CA LEU A 51 -3.78 13.79 -4.99
C LEU A 51 -2.51 12.93 -4.95
N TRP A 52 -2.56 11.78 -5.62
CA TRP A 52 -1.40 10.88 -5.74
C TRP A 52 -0.23 11.52 -6.52
N GLU A 53 -0.48 12.57 -7.31
CA GLU A 53 0.55 13.34 -8.02
C GLU A 53 1.34 14.28 -7.09
N ASP A 54 0.77 14.63 -5.93
CA ASP A 54 1.32 15.57 -4.95
C ASP A 54 2.10 14.86 -3.82
N ILE A 55 2.32 13.54 -3.95
CA ILE A 55 3.07 12.76 -2.97
C ILE A 55 4.55 13.25 -2.99
N PRO A 56 5.12 13.65 -1.84
CA PRO A 56 6.54 13.99 -1.77
C PRO A 56 7.39 12.79 -2.18
N ARG A 57 8.30 13.02 -3.14
CA ARG A 57 9.21 12.00 -3.69
C ARG A 57 10.35 11.65 -2.74
#